data_AF-A0A3B3RXR8-F1
#
_entry.id   AF-A0A3B3RXR8-F1
#
_cell.length_a   1.000
_cell.length_b   1.000
_cell.length_c   1.000
_cell.angle_alpha   90.00
_cell.angle_beta   90.00
_cell.angle_gamma   90.00
#
_symmetry.space_group_name_H-M   'P 1'
#
loop_
_entity.id
_entity.type
_entity.pdbx_description
1 polymer ?
#
loop_
_entity_poly.entity_id
_entity_poly.type
_entity_poly.pdbx_seq_one_letter_code
_entity_poly.pdbx_strand_id
1 'polypeptide(L)' 'HLHGARRQQDAPKDHMSCPRTCYKNSTTHQIYMDYNATTPLDPEVIMAITEALKDAWGNPSSTYLPAAVSSY' A
#
# COMPACT_ATOMS: atom_id res chain seq x y z
N HIS A 1 -17.09 6.39 48.30
CA HIS A 1 -15.82 6.43 47.53
C HIS A 1 -15.10 5.11 47.76
N LEU A 2 -15.19 4.17 46.83
CA LEU A 2 -14.43 2.92 46.84
C LEU A 2 -13.64 2.87 45.52
N HIS A 3 -12.34 3.15 45.59
CA HIS A 3 -11.44 2.98 44.47
C HIS A 3 -11.13 1.48 44.31
N GLY A 4 -11.81 0.86 43.34
CA GLY A 4 -11.40 -0.45 42.83
C GLY A 4 -10.08 -0.30 42.08
N ALA A 5 -8.99 -0.73 42.71
CA ALA A 5 -7.69 -0.83 42.06
C ALA A 5 -7.78 -1.87 40.93
N ARG A 6 -7.76 -1.40 39.68
CA ARG A 6 -7.64 -2.25 38.50
C ARG A 6 -6.21 -2.81 38.52
N ARG A 7 -6.05 -4.06 38.95
CA ARG A 7 -4.79 -4.79 38.80
C ARG A 7 -4.50 -4.92 37.30
N GLN A 8 -3.64 -4.05 36.77
CA GLN A 8 -2.94 -4.32 35.53
C GLN A 8 -2.11 -5.58 35.79
N GLN A 9 -2.51 -6.69 35.16
CA GLN A 9 -1.61 -7.81 35.01
C GLN A 9 -0.54 -7.33 34.05
N ASP A 10 0.63 -6.98 34.59
CA ASP A 10 1.80 -6.64 33.80
C ASP A 10 2.17 -7.88 32.99
N ALA A 11 1.82 -7.86 31.71
CA ALA A 11 2.28 -8.86 30.76
C ALA A 11 3.81 -8.83 30.75
N PRO A 12 4.49 -9.98 30.88
CA PRO A 12 5.95 -10.03 30.83
C PRO A 12 6.42 -9.47 29.48
N LYS A 13 7.24 -8.41 29.55
CA LYS A 13 7.89 -7.79 28.39
C LYS A 13 9.08 -8.64 27.94
N ASP A 14 8.82 -9.91 27.66
CA ASP A 14 9.81 -10.80 27.09
C ASP A 14 9.84 -10.51 25.59
N HIS A 15 10.67 -9.52 25.25
CA HIS A 15 11.39 -9.41 23.99
C HIS A 15 10.76 -10.18 22.81
N MET A 16 9.72 -9.61 22.21
CA MET A 16 9.47 -9.80 20.77
C MET A 16 10.62 -9.14 20.01
N SER A 17 11.80 -9.74 20.09
CA SER A 17 12.78 -9.61 19.03
C SER A 17 12.16 -10.36 17.86
N CYS A 18 11.37 -9.65 17.06
CA CYS A 18 11.03 -10.07 15.72
C CYS A 18 12.36 -10.50 15.10
N PRO A 19 12.57 -11.81 14.80
CA PRO A 19 13.86 -12.25 14.30
C PRO A 19 14.05 -11.52 12.99
N ARG A 20 14.96 -10.53 12.99
CA ARG A 20 15.27 -9.63 11.87
C ARG A 20 16.03 -10.37 10.76
N THR A 21 15.56 -11.56 10.42
CA THR A 21 16.05 -12.40 9.34
C THR A 21 14.87 -13.14 8.71
N CYS A 22 13.88 -12.41 8.21
CA CYS A 22 13.24 -12.88 6.98
C CYS A 22 14.31 -12.75 5.88
N TYR A 23 15.17 -13.75 5.82
CA TYR A 23 16.23 -13.88 4.84
C TYR A 23 15.54 -14.01 3.48
N LYS A 24 15.40 -12.87 2.77
CA LYS A 24 14.93 -12.83 1.39
C LYS A 24 16.03 -13.36 0.48
N ASN A 25 16.21 -14.66 0.52
CA ASN A 25 16.98 -15.36 -0.50
C ASN A 25 16.26 -16.66 -0.78
N SER A 26 15.43 -16.66 -1.83
CA SER A 26 15.12 -17.89 -2.54
C SER A 26 14.37 -17.57 -3.82
N THR A 27 14.79 -18.22 -4.89
CA THR A 27 14.05 -18.51 -6.11
C THR A 27 12.81 -19.39 -5.86
N THR A 28 12.11 -19.18 -4.74
CA THR A 28 10.87 -19.88 -4.41
C THR A 28 9.72 -19.13 -5.06
N HIS A 29 8.89 -19.84 -5.83
CA HIS A 29 7.68 -19.27 -6.39
C HIS A 29 6.74 -18.86 -5.24
N GLN A 30 6.51 -17.56 -5.09
CA GLN A 30 5.56 -17.02 -4.13
C GLN A 30 4.14 -17.28 -4.64
N ILE A 31 3.31 -17.91 -3.81
CA ILE A 31 1.89 -18.11 -4.09
C ILE A 31 1.12 -17.08 -3.27
N TYR A 32 0.37 -16.22 -3.95
CA TYR A 32 -0.47 -15.22 -3.33
C TYR A 32 -1.85 -15.81 -3.02
N MET A 33 -2.23 -15.91 -1.74
CA MET A 33 -3.48 -16.52 -1.30
C MET A 33 -4.43 -15.55 -0.57
N ASP A 34 -4.04 -14.30 -0.39
CA ASP A 34 -4.82 -13.30 0.37
C ASP A 34 -5.36 -12.19 -0.54
N TYR A 35 -6.28 -12.54 -1.44
CA TYR A 35 -6.99 -11.57 -2.29
C TYR A 35 -7.96 -10.67 -1.51
N ASN A 36 -8.24 -10.99 -0.24
CA ASN A 36 -9.14 -10.21 0.59
C ASN A 36 -8.45 -8.99 1.21
N ALA A 37 -7.14 -9.08 1.48
CA ALA A 37 -6.37 -7.94 1.99
C ALA A 37 -6.23 -6.83 0.95
N THR A 38 -5.74 -7.19 -0.24
CA THR A 38 -5.63 -6.32 -1.41
C THR A 38 -5.62 -7.18 -2.67
N THR A 39 -5.76 -6.56 -3.83
CA THR A 39 -5.69 -7.25 -5.12
C THR A 39 -4.54 -6.69 -5.95
N PRO A 40 -3.80 -7.55 -6.68
CA PRO A 40 -2.78 -7.06 -7.62
C PRO A 40 -3.44 -6.24 -8.73
N LEU A 41 -2.78 -5.17 -9.15
CA LEU A 41 -3.28 -4.35 -10.25
C LEU A 41 -3.19 -5.10 -11.58
N ASP A 42 -4.25 -5.01 -12.37
CA ASP A 42 -4.25 -5.48 -13.75
C ASP A 42 -3.26 -4.65 -14.59
N PRO A 43 -2.48 -5.26 -15.51
CA PRO A 43 -1.63 -4.52 -16.44
C PRO A 43 -2.33 -3.36 -17.17
N GLU A 44 -3.60 -3.49 -17.54
CA GLU A 44 -4.35 -2.43 -18.20
C GLU A 44 -4.58 -1.23 -17.28
N VAL A 45 -4.82 -1.48 -15.98
CA VAL A 45 -4.98 -0.43 -14.97
C VAL A 45 -3.66 0.32 -14.76
N ILE A 46 -2.53 -0.39 -14.73
CA ILE A 46 -1.20 0.22 -14.64
C ILE A 46 -0.95 1.13 -15.84
N MET A 47 -1.28 0.66 -17.05
CA MET A 47 -1.11 1.41 -18.29
C MET A 47 -1.95 2.70 -18.28
N ALA A 48 -3.26 2.58 -18.02
CA ALA A 48 -4.17 3.71 -17.99
C ALA A 48 -3.75 4.79 -16.97
N ILE A 49 -3.34 4.37 -15.77
CA ILE A 49 -2.84 5.31 -14.75
C ILE A 49 -1.54 5.96 -15.20
N THR A 50 -0.63 5.19 -15.80
CA THR A 50 0.67 5.71 -16.28
C THR A 50 0.47 6.75 -17.38
N GLU A 51 -0.42 6.49 -18.34
CA GLU A 51 -0.78 7.41 -19.41
C GLU A 51 -1.43 8.68 -18.84
N ALA A 52 -2.42 8.53 -17.96
CA ALA A 52 -3.07 9.68 -17.34
C ALA A 52 -2.08 10.57 -16.57
N LEU A 53 -1.09 9.98 -15.91
CA LEU A 53 -0.06 10.74 -15.18
C LEU A 53 0.94 11.45 -16.10
N LYS A 54 1.26 10.86 -17.26
CA LYS A 54 2.18 11.46 -18.24
C LYS A 54 1.50 12.55 -19.05
N ASP A 55 0.29 12.25 -19.50
CA ASP A 55 -0.38 13.01 -20.54
C ASP A 55 -1.48 13.89 -19.93
N ALA A 56 -2.33 13.33 -19.09
CA ALA A 56 -3.49 14.04 -18.52
C ALA A 56 -3.22 14.64 -17.12
N TRP A 57 -2.02 15.16 -16.85
CA TRP A 57 -1.63 15.69 -15.53
C TRP A 57 -2.33 17.01 -15.13
N GLY A 58 -3.03 17.66 -16.08
CA GLY A 58 -3.67 18.95 -15.84
C GLY A 58 -4.87 18.87 -14.90
N ASN A 59 -5.16 20.00 -14.24
CA ASN A 59 -6.34 20.12 -13.39
C ASN A 59 -7.63 19.99 -14.25
N PRO A 60 -8.53 19.05 -13.94
CA PRO A 60 -9.76 18.85 -14.71
C PRO A 60 -10.72 20.05 -14.67
N SER A 61 -10.59 20.97 -13.71
CA SER A 61 -11.40 22.19 -13.67
C SER A 61 -10.84 23.35 -14.49
N SER A 62 -9.65 23.19 -15.10
CA SER A 62 -9.09 24.18 -16.02
C SER A 62 -9.82 24.14 -17.37
N THR A 63 -10.22 25.31 -17.89
CA THR A 63 -10.86 25.45 -19.22
C THR A 63 -9.86 25.32 -20.37
N TYR A 64 -8.56 25.43 -20.09
CA TYR A 64 -7.50 25.25 -21.09
C TYR A 64 -7.08 23.79 -21.17
N LEU A 65 -6.84 23.31 -22.39
CA LEU A 65 -6.39 21.95 -22.63
C LEU A 65 -5.03 21.71 -21.92
N PRO A 66 -4.93 20.71 -21.03
CA PRO A 66 -3.64 20.24 -20.52
C PRO A 66 -2.75 19.79 -21.69
N ALA A 67 -1.45 20.03 -21.59
CA ALA A 67 -0.48 20.00 -22.69
C ALA A 67 -0.33 18.66 -23.45
N ALA A 68 -1.09 17.60 -23.15
CA ALA A 68 -1.01 16.34 -23.89
C ALA A 68 -1.99 16.17 -25.05
N VAL A 69 -2.97 17.05 -25.22
CA VAL A 69 -3.87 16.98 -26.40
C VAL A 69 -3.46 17.94 -27.53
N SER A 70 -2.25 18.50 -27.48
CA SER A 70 -1.70 19.29 -28.60
C SER A 70 -0.74 18.47 -29.44
N SER A 71 -1.20 17.32 -29.95
CA SER A 71 -0.56 16.68 -31.10
C SER A 71 -1.08 17.33 -32.39
N TYR A 72 -0.37 18.34 -32.87
CA TYR A 72 -0.36 18.77 -34.28
C TYR A 72 1.03 18.53 -34.84
#